data_AF-A0A842YE26-F1
#
_entry.id   AF-A0A842YE26-F1
#
_cell.length_a   1.000
_cell.length_b   1.000
_cell.length_c   1.000
_cell.angle_alpha   90.00
_cell.angle_beta   90.00
_cell.angle_gamma   90.00
#
_symmetry.space_group_name_H-M   'P 1'
#
loop_
_entity.id
_entity.type
_entity.pdbx_description
1 polymer ?
#
loop_
_entity_poly.entity_id
_entity_poly.type
_entity_poly.pdbx_seq_one_letter_code
_entity_poly.pdbx_strand_id
1 'polypeptide(L)'
;TDGHTRLLAWYLHGHKKVACVWEDIEMDWDAYRIYVQWCEEEGIETIADLKDRILDPNEYQILWLDRCGIMQEELQASRNK
;
A
#
# COMPACT_ATOMS: atom_id res chain seq x y z
N THR A 1 10.11 0.73 -0.79
CA THR A 1 9.28 1.71 -1.51
C THR A 1 8.46 1.07 -2.63
N ASP A 2 7.66 1.91 -3.29
CA ASP A 2 6.76 1.69 -4.42
C ASP A 2 7.30 0.73 -5.49
N GLY A 3 6.55 -0.35 -5.69
CA GLY A 3 6.76 -1.31 -6.76
C GLY A 3 5.57 -2.21 -7.00
N HIS A 4 4.44 -2.00 -6.32
CA HIS A 4 3.30 -2.92 -6.34
C HIS A 4 2.69 -3.04 -7.74
N THR A 5 2.48 -1.93 -8.46
CA THR A 5 1.96 -1.97 -9.83
C THR A 5 2.89 -2.74 -10.77
N ARG A 6 4.21 -2.50 -10.65
CA ARG A 6 5.22 -3.21 -11.45
C ARG A 6 5.32 -4.69 -11.07
N LEU A 7 5.23 -5.01 -9.78
CA LEU A 7 5.26 -6.38 -9.29
C LEU A 7 4.00 -7.16 -9.68
N LEU A 8 2.84 -6.50 -9.65
CA LEU A 8 1.58 -7.06 -10.15
C LEU A 8 1.69 -7.34 -11.64
N ALA A 9 2.17 -6.39 -12.43
CA ALA A 9 2.40 -6.62 -13.86
C ALA A 9 3.35 -7.80 -14.10
N TRP A 10 4.45 -7.89 -13.34
CA TRP A 10 5.40 -9.00 -13.40
C TRP A 10 4.75 -10.35 -13.08
N TYR A 11 3.95 -10.39 -12.02
CA TYR A 11 3.17 -11.56 -11.63
C TYR A 11 2.16 -11.98 -12.70
N LEU A 12 1.42 -11.03 -13.30
CA LEU A 12 0.45 -11.29 -14.36
C LEU A 12 1.09 -11.83 -15.64
N HIS A 13 2.38 -11.56 -15.88
CA HIS A 13 3.16 -12.17 -16.96
C HIS A 13 3.66 -13.60 -16.64
N GLY A 14 3.22 -14.18 -15.51
CA GLY A 14 3.53 -15.55 -15.11
C GLY A 14 4.88 -15.71 -14.41
N HIS A 15 5.57 -14.61 -14.08
CA HIS A 15 6.83 -14.67 -13.37
C HIS A 15 6.61 -14.97 -11.87
N LYS A 16 7.40 -15.90 -11.33
CA LYS A 16 7.27 -16.36 -9.93
C LYS A 16 8.35 -15.82 -8.99
N LYS A 17 9.34 -15.11 -9.53
CA LYS A 17 10.48 -14.56 -8.78
C LYS A 17 10.82 -13.19 -9.33
N VAL A 18 11.23 -12.30 -8.44
CA VAL A 18 11.72 -10.96 -8.74
C VAL A 18 12.98 -10.70 -7.91
N ALA A 19 13.92 -9.94 -8.44
CA ALA A 19 15.06 -9.47 -7.66
C ALA A 19 14.60 -8.30 -6.78
N CYS A 20 14.90 -8.37 -5.48
CA CYS A 20 14.65 -7.29 -4.53
C CYS A 20 15.98 -6.74 -4.02
N VAL A 21 15.98 -5.44 -3.70
CA VAL A 21 17.08 -4.79 -3.01
C VAL A 21 16.54 -4.21 -1.71
N TRP A 22 17.35 -4.26 -0.65
CA TRP A 22 17.03 -3.57 0.59
C TRP A 22 17.20 -2.08 0.36
N GLU A 23 16.21 -1.33 0.81
CA GLU A 23 16.23 0.11 0.79
C GLU A 23 16.38 0.58 2.23
N ASP A 24 17.42 1.36 2.48
CA ASP A 24 17.70 1.92 3.80
C ASP A 24 17.12 3.33 3.87
N ILE A 25 15.80 3.39 4.06
CA ILE A 25 15.06 4.63 4.29
C ILE A 25 14.39 4.59 5.65
N GLU A 26 14.41 5.71 6.35
CA GLU A 26 13.62 5.86 7.56
C GLU A 26 12.13 5.85 7.20
N MET A 27 11.37 5.01 7.89
CA MET A 27 9.93 4.85 7.68
C MET A 27 9.16 5.28 8.92
N ASP A 28 8.00 5.89 8.68
CA ASP A 28 6.99 6.07 9.72
C ASP A 28 6.33 4.71 10.02
N TRP A 29 6.81 4.03 11.06
CA TRP A 29 6.33 2.71 11.44
C TRP A 29 4.91 2.71 11.99
N ASP A 30 4.41 3.82 12.53
CA ASP A 30 3.03 3.86 13.03
C ASP A 30 2.06 3.94 11.85
N ALA A 31 2.35 4.81 10.87
CA ALA A 31 1.60 4.87 9.63
C ALA A 31 1.66 3.54 8.87
N TYR A 32 2.84 2.92 8.81
CA TYR A 32 3.01 1.63 8.14
C TYR A 32 2.16 0.53 8.75
N ARG A 33 2.05 0.45 10.08
CA ARG A 33 1.17 -0.52 10.75
C ARG A 33 -0.29 -0.33 10.38
N ILE A 34 -0.76 0.91 10.23
CA ILE A 34 -2.12 1.20 9.79
C ILE A 34 -2.35 0.72 8.34
N TYR A 35 -1.39 0.95 7.44
CA TYR A 35 -1.49 0.45 6.07
C TYR A 35 -1.54 -1.08 6.01
N VAL A 36 -0.72 -1.77 6.82
CA VAL A 36 -0.77 -3.24 6.92
C VAL A 36 -2.11 -3.71 7.46
N GLN A 37 -2.64 -3.07 8.49
CA GLN A 37 -3.96 -3.39 9.04
C GLN A 37 -5.07 -3.26 7.98
N TRP A 38 -5.05 -2.21 7.15
CA TRP A 38 -6.01 -2.08 6.05
C TRP A 38 -5.90 -3.21 5.03
N CYS A 39 -4.69 -3.68 4.73
CA CYS A 39 -4.50 -4.86 3.88
C CYS A 39 -5.09 -6.11 4.55
N GLU A 40 -4.85 -6.33 5.84
CA GLU A 40 -5.38 -7.48 6.58
C GLU A 40 -6.92 -7.48 6.61
N GLU A 41 -7.54 -6.33 6.89
CA GLU A 41 -8.99 -6.14 6.90
C GLU A 41 -9.63 -6.43 5.52
N GLU A 42 -8.91 -6.13 4.44
CA GLU A 42 -9.32 -6.36 3.06
C GLU A 42 -8.94 -7.75 2.53
N GLY A 43 -8.25 -8.57 3.33
CA GLY A 43 -7.75 -9.90 2.93
C GLY A 43 -6.66 -9.85 1.86
N ILE A 44 -5.83 -8.80 1.87
CA ILE A 44 -4.71 -8.61 0.95
C ILE A 44 -3.42 -9.13 1.62
N GLU A 45 -2.96 -10.30 1.21
CA GLU A 45 -1.76 -10.93 1.77
C GLU A 45 -0.63 -11.08 0.74
N THR A 46 -0.98 -11.11 -0.54
CA THR A 46 -0.07 -11.36 -1.65
C THR A 46 -0.29 -10.39 -2.79
N ILE A 47 0.69 -10.29 -3.70
CA ILE A 47 0.53 -9.46 -4.90
C ILE A 47 -0.64 -9.94 -5.79
N ALA A 48 -0.99 -11.23 -5.74
CA ALA A 48 -2.07 -11.79 -6.53
C ALA A 48 -3.44 -11.21 -6.14
N ASP A 49 -3.60 -10.78 -4.89
CA ASP A 49 -4.85 -10.25 -4.35
C ASP A 49 -5.15 -8.84 -4.89
N LEU A 50 -4.16 -8.18 -5.51
CA LEU A 50 -4.33 -6.87 -6.16
C LEU A 50 -4.80 -6.96 -7.62
N LYS A 51 -4.89 -8.16 -8.21
CA LYS A 51 -5.18 -8.33 -9.66
C LYS A 51 -6.49 -7.69 -10.10
N ASP A 52 -7.50 -7.70 -9.23
CA ASP A 52 -8.85 -7.17 -9.48
C ASP A 52 -9.09 -5.83 -8.75
N ARG A 53 -8.03 -5.20 -8.24
CA ARG A 53 -8.08 -3.96 -7.43
C ARG A 53 -7.32 -2.80 -8.09
N ILE A 54 -7.26 -2.78 -9.42
CA ILE A 54 -6.67 -1.68 -10.19
C ILE A 54 -7.72 -0.58 -10.33
N LEU A 55 -7.47 0.55 -9.70
CA LEU A 55 -8.40 1.69 -9.63
C LEU A 55 -8.17 2.67 -10.78
N ASP A 56 -9.24 3.28 -11.27
CA ASP A 56 -9.12 4.46 -12.14
C ASP A 56 -8.66 5.69 -11.34
N PRO A 57 -8.25 6.80 -12.00
CA PRO A 57 -7.74 7.97 -11.30
C PRO A 57 -8.71 8.59 -10.28
N ASN A 58 -10.02 8.57 -10.54
CA ASN A 58 -11.02 9.13 -9.62
C ASN A 58 -11.22 8.20 -8.41
N GLU A 59 -11.28 6.89 -8.66
CA GLU A 59 -11.35 5.89 -7.59
C GLU A 59 -10.09 5.94 -6.71
N TYR A 60 -8.90 6.07 -7.32
CA TYR A 60 -7.63 6.17 -6.60
C TYR A 60 -7.57 7.43 -5.73
N GLN A 61 -8.09 8.56 -6.21
CA GLN A 61 -8.17 9.78 -5.42
C GLN A 61 -8.97 9.54 -4.13
N ILE A 62 -10.15 8.94 -4.22
CA ILE A 62 -11.06 8.79 -3.09
C ILE A 62 -10.63 7.64 -2.17
N LEU A 63 -10.40 6.45 -2.74
CA LEU A 63 -10.18 5.23 -1.97
C LEU A 63 -8.77 5.16 -1.37
N TRP A 64 -7.82 5.91 -1.93
CA TRP A 64 -6.44 5.92 -1.46
C TRP A 64 -5.98 7.28 -0.98
N LEU A 65 -5.93 8.30 -1.85
CA LEU A 65 -5.29 9.58 -1.49
C LEU A 65 -6.05 10.32 -0.38
N ASP A 66 -7.37 10.43 -0.48
CA ASP A 66 -8.20 11.10 0.52
C ASP A 66 -8.21 10.32 1.84
N ARG A 67 -8.35 8.98 1.77
CA ARG A 67 -8.28 8.08 2.95
C ARG A 67 -6.95 8.22 3.68
N CYS A 68 -5.84 8.23 2.95
CA CYS A 68 -4.51 8.43 3.51
C CYS A 68 -4.37 9.82 4.14
N GLY A 69 -4.89 10.87 3.49
CA GLY A 69 -4.87 12.23 4.04
C GLY A 69 -5.55 12.32 5.41
N ILE A 70 -6.78 11.81 5.52
CA ILE A 70 -7.53 11.78 6.78
C ILE A 70 -6.78 11.00 7.85
N MET A 71 -6.31 9.79 7.52
CA MET A 71 -5.56 8.95 8.47
C MET A 71 -4.31 9.66 8.99
N GLN A 72 -3.56 10.35 8.12
CA GLN A 72 -2.35 11.06 8.50
C GLN A 72 -2.65 12.23 9.45
N GLU A 73 -3.73 12.99 9.21
CA GLU A 73 -4.19 14.04 10.11
C GLU A 73 -4.56 13.48 11.49
N GLU A 74 -5.31 12.38 11.53
CA GLU A 74 -5.69 11.70 12.78
C GLU A 74 -4.47 11.16 13.53
N LEU A 75 -3.53 10.52 12.83
CA LEU A 75 -2.30 9.99 13.41
C LEU A 75 -1.46 11.13 14.00
N GLN A 76 -1.30 12.24 13.28
CA GLN A 76 -0.56 13.40 13.78
C GLN A 76 -1.23 14.01 15.01
N ALA A 77 -2.57 14.11 15.01
CA ALA A 77 -3.32 14.60 16.16
C ALA A 77 -3.15 13.68 17.39
N SER A 78 -3.03 12.35 17.19
CA SER A 78 -2.82 11.41 18.29
C SER A 78 -1.43 11.50 18.92
N ARG A 79 -0.41 11.82 18.12
CA ARG A 79 0.99 12.00 18.56
C ARG A 79 1.21 13.30 19.35
N ASN A 80 0.39 14.31 19.10
CA ASN A 80 0.50 15.62 19.74
C ASN A 80 -0.26 15.70 21.09
N LYS A 81 -0.91 14.62 21.52
CA LYS A 81 -1.61 14.51 22.82
C LYS A 81 -0.69 13.86 23.85
#